data_AF-A0A4P2QP86-F1
#
_entry.id   AF-A0A4P2QP86-F1
#
_cell.length_a   1.000
_cell.length_b   1.000
_cell.length_c   1.000
_cell.angle_alpha   90.00
_cell.angle_beta   90.00
_cell.angle_gamma   90.00
#
_symmetry.space_group_name_H-M   'P 1'
#
loop_
_entity.id
_entity.type
_entity.pdbx_description
1 polymer ?
#
loop_
_entity_poly.entity_id
_entity_poly.type
_entity_poly.pdbx_seq_one_letter_code
_entity_poly.pdbx_strand_id
1 'polypeptide(L)'
;MFDSRHEAAERELARHDALLQRFAGWEIEAEAPLFDTGAATLFDFAGAAGHGGDARFYYVIPFTPQRALVELVALGGEAHEEELARYVERTAGGARFRVVRRERGASLLTCAPFARRLGRRVLAIGVAGGLLKPSTGYAFTRIVDDAALIVRSLETAGHPFARPPRGLPYRFFDAVFLRLLAAQPSRIEPVLTALFTRNPVDRVLRFLDERASLADVLAIVASLPKLPFLRALAGWLGTRLGLVPPARQLRA
;
A
#
# COMPACT_ATOMS: atom_id res chain seq x y z
N MET A 1 15.03 11.23 20.93
CA MET A 1 15.01 9.79 20.58
C MET A 1 13.95 9.59 19.52
N PHE A 2 14.29 8.87 18.46
CA PHE A 2 13.36 8.47 17.41
C PHE A 2 13.05 6.99 17.61
N ASP A 3 11.76 6.63 17.60
CA ASP A 3 11.31 5.26 17.83
C ASP A 3 10.55 4.74 16.61
N SER A 4 10.99 3.61 16.07
CA SER A 4 10.35 2.94 14.92
C SER A 4 9.68 1.63 15.31
N ARG A 5 9.68 1.25 16.59
CA ARG A 5 9.09 0.00 17.06
C ARG A 5 7.57 0.09 16.97
N HIS A 6 6.97 -0.94 16.38
CA HIS A 6 5.54 -0.97 16.14
C HIS A 6 4.80 -1.60 17.32
N GLU A 7 4.17 -0.77 18.14
CA GLU A 7 3.14 -1.18 19.10
C GLU A 7 1.84 -0.49 18.69
N ALA A 8 1.09 -1.10 17.77
CA ALA A 8 -0.23 -0.58 17.48
C ALA A 8 -1.11 -0.77 18.73
N ALA A 9 -1.73 0.30 19.20
CA ALA A 9 -2.70 0.20 20.29
C ALA A 9 -3.90 -0.62 19.78
N GLU A 10 -3.97 -1.90 20.14
CA GLU A 10 -5.00 -2.86 19.72
C GLU A 10 -6.43 -2.31 19.88
N ARG A 11 -6.64 -1.45 20.89
CA ARG A 11 -7.92 -0.76 21.15
C ARG A 11 -8.33 0.22 20.06
N GLU A 12 -7.39 0.98 19.47
CA GLU A 12 -7.69 1.91 18.37
C GLU A 12 -7.91 1.15 17.06
N LEU A 13 -7.14 0.08 16.86
CA LEU A 13 -7.38 -0.86 15.78
C LEU A 13 -8.79 -1.44 15.86
N ALA A 14 -9.36 -1.69 17.05
CA ALA A 14 -10.73 -2.19 17.29
C ALA A 14 -11.87 -1.31 16.75
N ARG A 15 -11.59 -0.06 16.38
CA ARG A 15 -12.62 0.92 15.94
C ARG A 15 -12.51 1.35 14.47
N HIS A 16 -11.49 0.88 13.77
CA HIS A 16 -11.19 1.29 12.40
C HIS A 16 -11.20 0.10 11.44
N ASP A 17 -11.43 0.39 10.16
CA ASP A 17 -11.20 -0.62 9.12
C ASP A 17 -9.71 -1.00 9.11
N ALA A 18 -9.44 -2.29 8.92
CA ALA A 18 -8.08 -2.81 8.96
C ALA A 18 -7.93 -4.03 8.04
N LEU A 19 -6.85 -4.05 7.27
CA LEU A 19 -6.54 -5.12 6.33
C LEU A 19 -5.07 -5.49 6.47
N LEU A 20 -4.79 -6.78 6.62
CA LEU A 20 -3.42 -7.27 6.64
C LEU A 20 -2.96 -7.50 5.19
N GLN A 21 -1.89 -6.82 4.79
CA GLN A 21 -1.20 -7.06 3.53
C GLN A 21 0.02 -7.91 3.82
N ARG A 22 0.14 -9.09 3.21
CA ARG A 22 1.33 -9.92 3.26
C ARG A 22 2.01 -9.94 1.91
N PHE A 23 3.33 -10.06 1.89
CA PHE A 23 4.08 -10.19 0.65
C PHE A 23 5.18 -11.23 0.77
N ALA A 24 5.50 -11.84 -0.35
CA ALA A 24 6.69 -12.66 -0.56
C ALA A 24 7.36 -12.19 -1.86
N GLY A 25 8.66 -11.94 -1.82
CA GLY A 25 9.43 -11.39 -2.93
C GLY A 25 10.69 -12.22 -3.20
N TRP A 26 10.96 -12.50 -4.47
CA TRP A 26 12.17 -13.14 -4.95
C TRP A 26 12.91 -12.18 -5.84
N GLU A 27 14.14 -11.84 -5.47
CA GLU A 27 15.07 -11.23 -6.39
C GLU A 27 15.72 -12.34 -7.22
N ILE A 28 15.55 -12.28 -8.54
CA ILE A 28 16.08 -13.28 -9.46
C ILE A 28 17.11 -12.65 -10.39
N GLU A 29 18.06 -13.48 -10.84
CA GLU A 29 19.08 -13.14 -11.82
C GLU A 29 19.07 -14.17 -12.95
N ALA A 30 18.75 -13.72 -14.16
CA ALA A 30 18.73 -14.53 -15.38
C ALA A 30 20.12 -14.61 -16.04
N GLU A 31 20.40 -15.71 -16.75
CA GLU A 31 21.67 -15.88 -17.48
C GLU A 31 21.78 -14.94 -18.70
N ALA A 32 20.65 -14.48 -19.24
CA ALA A 32 20.57 -13.56 -20.38
C ALA A 32 19.61 -12.40 -20.08
N PRO A 33 19.70 -11.27 -20.81
CA PRO A 33 18.75 -10.17 -20.69
C PRO A 33 17.31 -10.64 -20.88
N LEU A 34 16.48 -10.41 -19.86
CA LEU A 34 15.07 -10.81 -19.78
C LEU A 34 14.14 -9.62 -19.49
N PHE A 35 14.64 -8.60 -18.79
CA PHE A 35 13.84 -7.50 -18.28
C PHE A 35 14.08 -6.19 -19.03
N ASP A 36 13.01 -5.43 -19.25
CA ASP A 36 13.07 -4.03 -19.68
C ASP A 36 13.21 -3.14 -18.46
N THR A 37 14.37 -2.53 -18.25
CA THR A 37 14.62 -1.62 -17.12
C THR A 37 13.86 -0.29 -17.21
N GLY A 38 13.26 0.02 -18.37
CA GLY A 38 12.39 1.17 -18.56
C GLY A 38 10.95 0.95 -18.08
N ALA A 39 10.57 -0.28 -17.74
CA ALA A 39 9.20 -0.64 -17.38
C ALA A 39 9.14 -1.41 -16.05
N ALA A 40 8.17 -1.04 -15.21
CA ALA A 40 7.81 -1.81 -14.02
C ALA A 40 6.40 -2.36 -14.19
N THR A 41 6.20 -3.62 -13.80
CA THR A 41 4.88 -4.24 -13.76
C THR A 41 4.28 -4.00 -12.39
N LEU A 42 3.18 -3.25 -12.33
CA LEU A 42 2.45 -2.96 -11.11
C LEU A 42 1.06 -3.59 -11.15
N PHE A 43 0.66 -4.24 -10.05
CA PHE A 43 -0.68 -4.79 -9.86
C PHE A 43 -1.08 -5.78 -10.96
N ASP A 44 -0.19 -6.72 -11.29
CA ASP A 44 -0.53 -7.77 -12.23
C ASP A 44 -1.42 -8.82 -11.56
N PHE A 45 -2.62 -9.01 -12.08
CA PHE A 45 -3.59 -10.00 -11.61
C PHE A 45 -3.48 -11.34 -12.35
N ALA A 46 -2.57 -11.47 -13.32
CA ALA A 46 -2.43 -12.66 -14.14
C ALA A 46 -2.12 -13.91 -13.31
N GLY A 47 -3.07 -14.84 -13.27
CA GLY A 47 -2.93 -16.12 -12.56
C GLY A 47 -3.17 -16.04 -11.04
N ALA A 48 -3.49 -14.85 -10.51
CA ALA A 48 -3.94 -14.67 -9.13
C ALA A 48 -5.42 -15.06 -9.02
N ALA A 49 -5.72 -16.36 -8.96
CA ALA A 49 -7.05 -16.78 -8.58
C ALA A 49 -7.23 -16.48 -7.07
N GLY A 50 -8.07 -15.50 -6.74
CA GLY A 50 -8.46 -15.24 -5.34
C GLY A 50 -9.17 -16.46 -4.76
N HIS A 51 -8.46 -17.29 -4.00
CA HIS A 51 -9.05 -18.39 -3.27
C HIS A 51 -9.69 -17.82 -1.99
N GLY A 52 -10.97 -18.07 -1.77
CA GLY A 52 -11.61 -17.74 -0.48
C GLY A 52 -11.95 -16.26 -0.25
N GLY A 53 -11.88 -15.40 -1.27
CA GLY A 53 -12.29 -14.00 -1.17
C GLY A 53 -11.17 -13.01 -0.89
N ASP A 54 -9.91 -13.44 -0.89
CA ASP A 54 -8.74 -12.57 -0.76
C ASP A 54 -8.31 -12.02 -2.14
N ALA A 55 -7.69 -10.86 -2.15
CA ALA A 55 -7.11 -10.27 -3.37
C ALA A 55 -5.61 -10.49 -3.43
N ARG A 56 -5.10 -10.91 -4.59
CA ARG A 56 -3.68 -11.15 -4.84
C ARG A 56 -3.26 -10.52 -6.15
N PHE A 57 -2.03 -10.03 -6.19
CA PHE A 57 -1.41 -9.46 -7.39
C PHE A 57 0.10 -9.53 -7.29
N TYR A 58 0.76 -9.35 -8.43
CA TYR A 58 2.21 -9.42 -8.54
C TYR A 58 2.83 -8.07 -8.92
N TYR A 59 4.08 -7.89 -8.53
CA TYR A 59 4.96 -6.85 -9.00
C TYR A 59 6.19 -7.46 -9.69
N VAL A 60 6.66 -6.80 -10.75
CA VAL A 60 7.97 -7.07 -11.35
C VAL A 60 8.71 -5.76 -11.45
N ILE A 61 9.79 -5.63 -10.68
CA ILE A 61 10.60 -4.41 -10.59
C ILE A 61 12.03 -4.74 -11.08
N PRO A 62 12.36 -4.43 -12.34
CA PRO A 62 13.69 -4.62 -12.87
C PRO A 62 14.72 -3.68 -12.25
N PHE A 63 15.90 -4.21 -11.93
CA PHE A 63 17.08 -3.45 -11.52
C PHE A 63 18.10 -3.35 -12.66
N THR A 64 18.25 -4.44 -13.41
CA THR A 64 19.12 -4.56 -14.60
C THR A 64 18.41 -5.43 -15.64
N PRO A 65 18.89 -5.53 -16.89
CA PRO A 65 18.28 -6.43 -17.87
C PRO A 65 18.23 -7.89 -17.42
N GLN A 66 19.07 -8.31 -16.47
CA GLN A 66 19.14 -9.67 -15.95
C GLN A 66 18.56 -9.82 -14.54
N ARG A 67 18.35 -8.73 -13.79
CA ARG A 67 17.92 -8.78 -12.38
C ARG A 67 16.63 -8.04 -12.15
N ALA A 68 15.69 -8.69 -11.49
CA ALA A 68 14.44 -8.08 -11.06
C ALA A 68 13.98 -8.64 -9.72
N LEU A 69 13.25 -7.82 -8.97
CA LEU A 69 12.40 -8.29 -7.88
C LEU A 69 11.04 -8.72 -8.45
N VAL A 70 10.64 -9.95 -8.17
CA VAL A 70 9.30 -10.46 -8.44
C VAL A 70 8.61 -10.67 -7.11
N GLU A 71 7.49 -9.99 -6.87
CA GLU A 71 6.80 -10.00 -5.59
C GLU A 71 5.34 -10.42 -5.75
N LEU A 72 4.87 -11.30 -4.88
CA LEU A 72 3.46 -11.62 -4.68
C LEU A 72 2.96 -10.86 -3.46
N VAL A 73 1.89 -10.11 -3.63
CA VAL A 73 1.17 -9.42 -2.56
C VAL A 73 -0.21 -10.05 -2.38
N ALA A 74 -0.57 -10.35 -1.13
CA ALA A 74 -1.86 -10.87 -0.73
C ALA A 74 -2.52 -9.93 0.30
N LEU A 75 -3.78 -9.59 0.05
CA LEU A 75 -4.61 -8.79 0.94
C LEU A 75 -5.60 -9.70 1.68
N GLY A 76 -5.53 -9.70 3.01
CA GLY A 76 -6.39 -10.50 3.88
C GLY A 76 -5.95 -11.96 4.05
N GLY A 77 -5.09 -12.46 3.16
CA GLY A 77 -4.60 -13.84 3.12
C GLY A 77 -3.08 -13.97 3.20
N GLU A 78 -2.59 -15.17 2.90
CA GLU A 78 -1.16 -15.50 2.85
C GLU A 78 -0.58 -15.33 1.45
N ALA A 79 0.67 -14.86 1.40
CA ALA A 79 1.48 -14.80 0.18
C ALA A 79 2.31 -16.08 0.08
N HIS A 80 1.78 -17.08 -0.62
CA HIS A 80 2.37 -18.41 -0.72
C HIS A 80 3.59 -18.42 -1.66
N GLU A 81 4.72 -18.93 -1.20
CA GLU A 81 5.94 -19.01 -2.03
C GLU A 81 5.76 -19.93 -3.23
N GLU A 82 4.93 -20.97 -3.14
CA GLU A 82 4.64 -21.86 -4.28
C GLU A 82 3.88 -21.13 -5.40
N GLU A 83 3.03 -20.17 -5.03
CA GLU A 83 2.35 -19.31 -5.99
C GLU A 83 3.33 -18.35 -6.65
N LEU A 84 4.18 -17.69 -5.85
CA LEU A 84 5.24 -16.83 -6.37
C LEU A 84 6.19 -17.58 -7.31
N ALA A 85 6.61 -18.79 -6.96
CA ALA A 85 7.50 -19.60 -7.77
C ALA A 85 6.92 -19.86 -9.16
N ARG A 86 5.62 -20.19 -9.24
CA ARG A 86 4.93 -20.38 -10.54
C ARG A 86 4.85 -19.10 -11.36
N TYR A 87 4.68 -17.96 -10.71
CA TYR A 87 4.67 -16.68 -11.41
C TYR A 87 6.08 -16.32 -11.91
N VAL A 88 7.12 -16.53 -11.10
CA VAL A 88 8.53 -16.35 -11.50
C VAL A 88 8.89 -17.20 -12.71
N GLU A 89 8.53 -18.49 -12.72
CA GLU A 89 8.76 -19.38 -13.86
C GLU A 89 8.06 -18.87 -15.13
N ARG A 90 6.84 -18.33 -14.99
CA ARG A 90 6.11 -17.71 -16.09
C ARG A 90 6.82 -16.45 -16.59
N THR A 91 7.29 -15.59 -15.69
CA THR A 91 8.06 -14.38 -16.01
C THR A 91 9.38 -14.73 -16.69
N ALA A 92 10.04 -15.81 -16.28
CA ALA A 92 11.27 -16.29 -16.89
C ALA A 92 11.08 -16.83 -18.31
N GLY A 93 9.87 -17.28 -18.67
CA GLY A 93 9.57 -17.74 -20.03
C GLY A 93 10.45 -18.90 -20.50
N GLY A 94 10.93 -19.73 -19.57
CA GLY A 94 11.85 -20.84 -19.84
C GLY A 94 13.34 -20.46 -19.84
N ALA A 95 13.68 -19.19 -19.62
CA ALA A 95 15.06 -18.77 -19.40
C ALA A 95 15.60 -19.33 -18.08
N ARG A 96 16.90 -19.63 -18.04
CA ARG A 96 17.59 -20.02 -16.80
C ARG A 96 17.79 -18.80 -15.91
N PHE A 97 17.50 -18.97 -14.63
CA PHE A 97 17.71 -17.96 -13.60
C PHE A 97 18.13 -18.59 -12.28
N ARG A 98 18.65 -17.77 -11.37
CA ARG A 98 18.88 -18.12 -9.96
C ARG A 98 18.16 -17.12 -9.06
N VAL A 99 17.73 -17.59 -7.88
CA VAL A 99 17.21 -16.71 -6.83
C VAL A 99 18.38 -16.15 -6.04
N VAL A 100 18.56 -14.83 -6.07
CA VAL A 100 19.63 -14.10 -5.38
C VAL A 100 19.23 -13.79 -3.94
N ARG A 101 17.96 -13.43 -3.73
CA ARG A 101 17.43 -13.06 -2.42
C ARG A 101 15.96 -13.42 -2.33
N ARG A 102 15.52 -13.77 -1.12
CA ARG A 102 14.11 -13.92 -0.76
C ARG A 102 13.76 -12.92 0.33
N GLU A 103 12.55 -12.40 0.28
CA GLU A 103 11.98 -11.56 1.32
C GLU A 103 10.52 -11.91 1.57
N ARG A 104 10.10 -11.68 2.81
CA ARG A 104 8.70 -11.84 3.22
C ARG A 104 8.40 -10.81 4.29
N GLY A 105 7.18 -10.31 4.29
CA GLY A 105 6.75 -9.38 5.32
C GLY A 105 5.24 -9.21 5.36
N ALA A 106 4.81 -8.41 6.33
CA ALA A 106 3.42 -8.04 6.49
C ALA A 106 3.31 -6.56 6.87
N SER A 107 2.25 -5.93 6.41
CA SER A 107 1.92 -4.52 6.63
C SER A 107 0.46 -4.41 7.04
N LEU A 108 0.20 -3.72 8.15
CA LEU A 108 -1.15 -3.44 8.61
C LEU A 108 -1.68 -2.17 7.95
N LEU A 109 -2.61 -2.35 7.02
CA LEU A 109 -3.31 -1.26 6.34
C LEU A 109 -4.46 -0.78 7.23
N THR A 110 -4.35 0.43 7.78
CA THR A 110 -5.40 1.00 8.63
C THR A 110 -5.38 2.52 8.65
N CYS A 111 -6.57 3.12 8.77
CA CYS A 111 -6.74 4.55 9.04
C CYS A 111 -6.79 4.89 10.53
N ALA A 112 -6.53 3.92 11.43
CA ALA A 112 -6.43 4.14 12.86
C ALA A 112 -5.40 5.24 13.18
N PRO A 113 -5.63 6.07 14.21
CA PRO A 113 -4.68 7.11 14.59
C PRO A 113 -3.42 6.48 15.22
N PHE A 114 -2.25 6.99 14.82
CA PHE A 114 -0.96 6.64 15.42
C PHE A 114 -0.46 7.80 16.28
N ALA A 115 -0.01 7.49 17.51
CA ALA A 115 0.57 8.47 18.40
C ALA A 115 1.96 8.85 17.90
N ARG A 116 2.09 10.07 17.37
CA ARG A 116 3.39 10.53 16.82
C ARG A 116 4.37 10.99 17.89
N ARG A 117 3.89 11.56 19.00
CA ARG A 117 4.71 11.97 20.14
C ARG A 117 4.48 10.98 21.28
N LEU A 118 5.47 10.14 21.56
CA LEU A 118 5.41 9.10 22.61
C LEU A 118 5.86 9.62 23.98
N GLY A 119 6.38 10.84 24.04
CA GLY A 119 6.78 11.46 25.30
C GLY A 119 7.39 12.84 25.09
N ARG A 120 8.06 13.38 26.12
CA ARG A 120 8.67 14.72 26.06
C ARG A 120 9.76 14.82 24.99
N ARG A 121 10.55 13.75 24.80
CA ARG A 121 11.74 13.68 23.92
C ARG A 121 11.72 12.48 22.95
N VAL A 122 10.57 11.83 22.77
CA VAL A 122 10.40 10.64 21.93
C VAL A 122 9.39 10.92 20.82
N LEU A 123 9.82 10.72 19.57
CA LEU A 123 8.99 10.84 18.37
C LEU A 123 8.93 9.49 17.67
N ALA A 124 7.72 9.02 17.36
CA ALA A 124 7.50 7.85 16.52
C ALA A 124 7.78 8.21 15.05
N ILE A 125 8.56 7.39 14.37
CA ILE A 125 8.94 7.53 12.96
C ILE A 125 8.58 6.27 12.17
N GLY A 126 8.59 6.36 10.84
CA GLY A 126 8.27 5.21 9.99
C GLY A 126 6.85 4.70 10.18
N VAL A 127 6.67 3.38 10.11
CA VAL A 127 5.37 2.72 10.28
C VAL A 127 4.78 2.99 11.68
N ALA A 128 5.61 3.02 12.74
CA ALA A 128 5.17 3.36 14.09
C ALA A 128 4.61 4.80 14.19
N GLY A 129 5.13 5.71 13.36
CA GLY A 129 4.62 7.07 13.21
C GLY A 129 3.37 7.20 12.33
N GLY A 130 2.81 6.09 11.83
CA GLY A 130 1.66 6.10 10.93
C GLY A 130 1.99 6.60 9.51
N LEU A 131 3.23 6.44 9.06
CA LEU A 131 3.66 6.89 7.72
C LEU A 131 3.37 5.87 6.61
N LEU A 132 2.91 4.67 6.95
CA LEU A 132 2.41 3.71 5.97
C LEU A 132 1.09 4.22 5.37
N LYS A 133 1.01 4.35 4.05
CA LYS A 133 -0.23 4.76 3.38
C LYS A 133 -1.31 3.68 3.57
N PRO A 134 -2.48 4.00 4.16
CA PRO A 134 -3.46 2.98 4.52
C PRO A 134 -4.09 2.23 3.34
N SER A 135 -4.04 2.79 2.13
CA SER A 135 -4.68 2.21 0.94
C SER A 135 -3.77 1.32 0.10
N THR A 136 -2.45 1.52 0.17
CA THR A 136 -1.48 0.86 -0.72
C THR A 136 -0.25 0.28 -0.02
N GLY A 137 -0.04 0.60 1.26
CA GLY A 137 1.18 0.19 1.96
C GLY A 137 2.43 0.97 1.54
N TYR A 138 2.30 2.06 0.77
CA TYR A 138 3.46 2.87 0.37
C TYR A 138 3.92 3.74 1.54
N ALA A 139 5.21 3.67 1.87
CA ALA A 139 5.78 4.43 2.99
C ALA A 139 7.05 5.21 2.61
N PHE A 140 7.80 4.80 1.59
CA PHE A 140 9.15 5.33 1.36
C PHE A 140 9.20 6.85 1.16
N THR A 141 8.47 7.38 0.18
CA THR A 141 8.41 8.83 -0.10
C THR A 141 7.90 9.61 1.12
N ARG A 142 6.93 9.05 1.83
CA ARG A 142 6.36 9.62 3.06
C ARG A 142 7.38 9.69 4.19
N ILE A 143 8.20 8.66 4.36
CA ILE A 143 9.27 8.60 5.37
C ILE A 143 10.37 9.62 5.04
N VAL A 144 10.74 9.74 3.76
CA VAL A 144 11.72 10.74 3.31
C VAL A 144 11.21 12.16 3.57
N ASP A 145 9.96 12.45 3.19
CA ASP A 145 9.34 13.76 3.43
C ASP A 145 9.21 14.06 4.94
N ASP A 146 8.90 13.04 5.74
CA ASP A 146 8.82 13.15 7.20
C ASP A 146 10.18 13.45 7.84
N ALA A 147 11.23 12.76 7.40
CA ALA A 147 12.59 13.01 7.86
C ALA A 147 13.03 14.45 7.53
N ALA A 148 12.75 14.93 6.32
CA ALA A 148 13.04 16.31 5.94
C ALA A 148 12.26 17.34 6.79
N LEU A 149 11.00 17.03 7.14
CA LEU A 149 10.22 17.87 8.05
C LEU A 149 10.80 17.87 9.47
N ILE A 150 11.23 16.71 9.98
CA ILE A 150 11.87 16.60 11.29
C ILE A 150 13.13 17.45 11.36
N VAL A 151 14.01 17.35 10.35
CA VAL A 151 15.25 18.14 10.28
C VAL A 151 14.94 19.63 10.30
N ARG A 152 14.06 20.11 9.42
CA ARG A 152 13.65 21.52 9.40
C ARG A 152 13.05 22.00 10.72
N SER A 153 12.26 21.15 11.38
CA SER A 153 11.65 21.46 12.68
C SER A 153 12.72 21.60 13.78
N LEU A 154 13.75 20.77 13.75
CA LEU A 154 14.88 20.86 14.68
C LEU A 154 15.67 22.16 14.47
N GLU A 155 15.93 22.51 13.21
CA GLU A 155 16.69 23.72 12.85
C GLU A 155 15.96 25.01 13.22
N THR A 156 14.64 25.06 12.98
CA THR A 156 13.86 26.30 13.11
C THR A 156 13.16 26.48 14.46
N ALA A 157 12.73 25.38 15.09
CA ALA A 157 11.93 25.40 16.32
C ALA A 157 12.60 24.69 17.51
N GLY A 158 13.76 24.06 17.31
CA GLY A 158 14.50 23.36 18.37
C GLY A 158 13.84 22.06 18.85
N HIS A 159 12.82 21.55 18.14
CA HIS A 159 12.14 20.29 18.46
C HIS A 159 11.67 19.56 17.21
N PRO A 160 11.50 18.23 17.21
CA PRO A 160 11.19 17.45 15.99
C PRO A 160 9.68 17.24 15.76
N PHE A 161 8.82 18.09 16.34
CA PHE A 161 7.37 17.84 16.45
C PHE A 161 6.51 18.63 15.47
N ALA A 162 7.10 19.31 14.48
CA ALA A 162 6.33 19.98 13.45
C ALA A 162 5.40 18.99 12.72
N ARG A 163 4.24 19.50 12.32
CA ARG A 163 3.29 18.75 11.50
C ARG A 163 3.37 19.24 10.07
N PRO A 164 3.15 18.37 9.08
CA PRO A 164 3.07 18.81 7.70
C PRO A 164 1.89 19.79 7.54
N PRO A 165 1.98 20.73 6.58
CA PRO A 165 0.87 21.61 6.26
C PRO A 165 -0.38 20.82 5.87
N ARG A 166 -1.56 21.41 6.08
CA ARG A 166 -2.83 20.78 5.71
C ARG A 166 -2.91 20.68 4.19
N GLY A 167 -2.94 19.45 3.67
CA GLY A 167 -3.15 19.16 2.25
C GLY A 167 -4.58 18.69 1.96
N LEU A 168 -4.76 18.09 0.78
CA LEU A 168 -6.00 17.39 0.42
C LEU A 168 -6.31 16.28 1.44
N PRO A 169 -7.59 15.91 1.63
CA PRO A 169 -7.99 14.95 2.66
C PRO A 169 -7.72 13.50 2.24
N TYR A 170 -6.48 13.14 1.92
CA TYR A 170 -6.11 11.79 1.47
C TYR A 170 -6.54 10.69 2.44
N ARG A 171 -6.54 10.97 3.76
CA ARG A 171 -7.08 10.05 4.76
C ARG A 171 -8.54 9.66 4.54
N PHE A 172 -9.36 10.54 3.97
CA PHE A 172 -10.74 10.22 3.61
C PHE A 172 -10.77 9.24 2.44
N PHE A 173 -10.04 9.52 1.36
CA PHE A 173 -9.96 8.62 0.19
C PHE A 173 -9.39 7.25 0.58
N ASP A 174 -8.34 7.25 1.42
CA ASP A 174 -7.73 6.04 1.95
C ASP A 174 -8.72 5.23 2.78
N ALA A 175 -9.53 5.88 3.64
CA ALA A 175 -10.52 5.18 4.45
C ALA A 175 -11.63 4.54 3.60
N VAL A 176 -12.14 5.25 2.59
CA VAL A 176 -13.17 4.71 1.68
C VAL A 176 -12.60 3.56 0.86
N PHE A 177 -11.38 3.70 0.33
CA PHE A 177 -10.75 2.64 -0.43
C PHE A 177 -10.41 1.42 0.44
N LEU A 178 -9.87 1.62 1.64
CA LEU A 178 -9.62 0.54 2.59
C LEU A 178 -10.91 -0.20 2.97
N ARG A 179 -12.02 0.53 3.15
CA ARG A 179 -13.35 -0.08 3.37
C ARG A 179 -13.78 -0.93 2.17
N LEU A 180 -13.54 -0.46 0.94
CA LEU A 180 -13.81 -1.24 -0.28
C LEU A 180 -12.97 -2.52 -0.29
N LEU A 181 -11.66 -2.41 -0.03
CA LEU A 181 -10.75 -3.55 -0.01
C LEU A 181 -11.17 -4.57 1.05
N ALA A 182 -11.42 -4.15 2.29
CA ALA A 182 -11.77 -5.05 3.38
C ALA A 182 -13.16 -5.69 3.23
N ALA A 183 -14.12 -5.03 2.57
CA ALA A 183 -15.48 -5.54 2.41
C ALA A 183 -15.72 -6.29 1.10
N GLN A 184 -14.99 -5.94 0.03
CA GLN A 184 -15.15 -6.50 -1.32
C GLN A 184 -13.79 -6.66 -2.02
N PRO A 185 -12.88 -7.54 -1.55
CA PRO A 185 -11.54 -7.67 -2.13
C PRO A 185 -11.56 -8.00 -3.64
N SER A 186 -12.54 -8.77 -4.11
CA SER A 186 -12.74 -9.11 -5.53
C SER A 186 -12.97 -7.90 -6.44
N ARG A 187 -13.25 -6.72 -5.89
CA ARG A 187 -13.40 -5.47 -6.66
C ARG A 187 -12.09 -4.75 -6.89
N ILE A 188 -10.97 -5.17 -6.31
CA ILE A 188 -9.69 -4.47 -6.47
C ILE A 188 -9.20 -4.48 -7.92
N GLU A 189 -9.28 -5.62 -8.60
CA GLU A 189 -8.82 -5.78 -9.98
C GLU A 189 -9.54 -4.80 -10.93
N PRO A 190 -10.88 -4.80 -11.05
CA PRO A 190 -11.55 -3.86 -11.94
C PRO A 190 -11.35 -2.39 -11.52
N VAL A 191 -11.12 -2.10 -10.24
CA VAL A 191 -10.84 -0.74 -9.76
C VAL A 191 -9.44 -0.28 -10.17
N LEU A 192 -8.41 -1.10 -9.95
CA LEU A 192 -7.03 -0.77 -10.31
C LEU A 192 -6.84 -0.79 -11.83
N THR A 193 -7.45 -1.72 -12.54
CA THR A 193 -7.49 -1.70 -14.01
C THR A 193 -8.10 -0.39 -14.52
N ALA A 194 -9.24 0.04 -13.96
CA ALA A 194 -9.83 1.33 -14.34
C ALA A 194 -8.97 2.54 -13.94
N LEU A 195 -8.22 2.46 -12.83
CA LEU A 195 -7.32 3.53 -12.38
C LEU A 195 -6.19 3.74 -13.40
N PHE A 196 -5.48 2.66 -13.77
CA PHE A 196 -4.31 2.73 -14.64
C PHE A 196 -4.66 2.85 -16.14
N THR A 197 -5.78 2.30 -16.61
CA THR A 197 -6.16 2.39 -18.04
C THR A 197 -6.83 3.70 -18.42
N ARG A 198 -7.47 4.40 -17.47
CA ARG A 198 -8.23 5.63 -17.72
C ARG A 198 -7.52 6.90 -17.28
N ASN A 199 -6.29 6.80 -16.79
CA ASN A 199 -5.48 7.93 -16.36
C ASN A 199 -4.04 7.78 -16.86
N PRO A 200 -3.37 8.90 -17.18
CA PRO A 200 -1.93 8.87 -17.41
C PRO A 200 -1.21 8.43 -16.14
N VAL A 201 -0.16 7.63 -16.29
CA VAL A 201 0.58 7.02 -15.17
C VAL A 201 1.11 8.08 -14.19
N ASP A 202 1.61 9.21 -14.69
CA ASP A 202 2.14 10.28 -13.84
C ASP A 202 1.06 10.87 -12.91
N ARG A 203 -0.20 10.93 -13.36
CA ARG A 203 -1.31 11.37 -12.52
C ARG A 203 -1.58 10.37 -11.41
N VAL A 204 -1.56 9.08 -11.73
CA VAL A 204 -1.76 8.00 -10.76
C VAL A 204 -0.62 8.03 -9.73
N LEU A 205 0.63 8.12 -10.16
CA LEU A 205 1.79 8.20 -9.25
C LEU A 205 1.72 9.43 -8.34
N ARG A 206 1.40 10.62 -8.87
CA ARG A 206 1.18 11.81 -8.03
C ARG A 206 0.06 11.60 -7.00
N PHE A 207 -1.00 10.89 -7.36
CA PHE A 207 -2.09 10.59 -6.43
C PHE A 207 -1.65 9.64 -5.32
N LEU A 208 -0.90 8.59 -5.68
CA LEU A 208 -0.34 7.62 -4.72
C LEU A 208 0.64 8.28 -3.75
N ASP A 209 1.45 9.22 -4.24
CA ASP A 209 2.40 10.01 -3.44
C ASP A 209 1.77 11.19 -2.68
N GLU A 210 0.45 11.38 -2.76
CA GLU A 210 -0.27 12.51 -2.13
C GLU A 210 0.15 13.91 -2.63
N ARG A 211 0.67 13.97 -3.85
CA ARG A 211 1.15 15.17 -4.55
C ARG A 211 0.25 15.59 -5.72
N ALA A 212 -0.92 14.96 -5.86
CA ALA A 212 -1.86 15.29 -6.92
C ALA A 212 -2.56 16.64 -6.65
N SER A 213 -2.81 17.38 -7.74
CA SER A 213 -3.66 18.56 -7.69
C SER A 213 -5.12 18.18 -7.41
N LEU A 214 -5.94 19.13 -7.00
CA LEU A 214 -7.38 18.90 -6.85
C LEU A 214 -8.02 18.41 -8.16
N ALA A 215 -7.58 18.95 -9.31
CA ALA A 215 -8.04 18.53 -10.63
C ALA A 215 -7.67 17.07 -10.93
N ASP A 216 -6.44 16.65 -10.60
CA ASP A 216 -5.98 15.27 -10.75
C ASP A 216 -6.82 14.31 -9.89
N VAL A 217 -7.09 14.69 -8.63
CA VAL A 217 -7.94 13.90 -7.72
C VAL A 217 -9.36 13.76 -8.28
N LEU A 218 -9.97 14.85 -8.75
CA LEU A 218 -11.31 14.81 -9.34
C LEU A 218 -11.34 13.93 -10.60
N ALA A 219 -10.34 14.03 -11.46
CA ALA A 219 -10.23 13.20 -12.66
C ALA A 219 -10.14 11.70 -12.32
N ILE A 220 -9.32 11.33 -11.32
CA ILE A 220 -9.23 9.96 -10.83
C ILE A 220 -10.57 9.51 -10.26
N VAL A 221 -11.15 10.27 -9.33
CA VAL A 221 -12.44 9.90 -8.72
C VAL A 221 -13.52 9.75 -9.79
N ALA A 222 -13.50 10.57 -10.84
CA ALA A 222 -14.40 10.49 -11.98
C ALA A 222 -14.15 9.26 -12.89
N SER A 223 -12.95 8.71 -12.95
CA SER A 223 -12.66 7.53 -13.78
C SER A 223 -13.04 6.19 -13.14
N LEU A 224 -13.09 6.14 -11.79
CA LEU A 224 -13.29 4.90 -11.02
C LEU A 224 -14.75 4.39 -11.03
N PRO A 225 -14.98 3.07 -10.85
CA PRO A 225 -16.33 2.49 -10.78
C PRO A 225 -17.14 3.07 -9.60
N LYS A 226 -18.27 3.74 -9.87
CA LYS A 226 -19.01 4.49 -8.83
C LYS A 226 -19.66 3.59 -7.78
N LEU A 227 -20.34 2.54 -8.22
CA LEU A 227 -21.16 1.72 -7.33
C LEU A 227 -20.36 1.04 -6.20
N PRO A 228 -19.19 0.42 -6.43
CA PRO A 228 -18.35 -0.10 -5.35
C PRO A 228 -17.92 0.97 -4.33
N PHE A 229 -17.50 2.15 -4.80
CA PHE A 229 -17.08 3.24 -3.93
C PHE A 229 -18.23 3.86 -3.14
N LEU A 230 -19.42 3.99 -3.73
CA LEU A 230 -20.62 4.46 -3.01
C LEU A 230 -21.03 3.51 -1.89
N ARG A 231 -20.97 2.18 -2.13
CA ARG A 231 -21.22 1.18 -1.09
C ARG A 231 -20.17 1.24 0.01
N ALA A 232 -18.90 1.40 -0.35
CA ALA A 232 -17.82 1.55 0.61
C ALA A 232 -17.99 2.83 1.45
N LEU A 233 -18.35 3.94 0.82
CA LEU A 233 -18.65 5.21 1.49
C LEU A 233 -19.82 5.07 2.48
N ALA A 234 -20.92 4.44 2.05
CA ALA A 234 -22.07 4.19 2.92
C ALA A 234 -21.69 3.31 4.13
N GLY A 235 -20.92 2.25 3.90
CA GLY A 235 -20.41 1.38 4.98
C GLY A 235 -19.49 2.13 5.95
N TRP A 236 -18.59 2.95 5.44
CA TRP A 236 -17.68 3.78 6.24
C TRP A 236 -18.44 4.81 7.09
N LEU A 237 -19.43 5.49 6.51
CA LEU A 237 -20.33 6.40 7.24
C LEU A 237 -21.13 5.66 8.32
N GLY A 238 -21.66 4.47 7.99
CA GLY A 238 -22.33 3.60 8.94
C GLY A 238 -21.45 3.25 10.15
N THR A 239 -20.16 2.97 9.94
CA THR A 239 -19.21 2.74 11.03
C THR A 239 -18.94 3.98 11.87
N ARG A 240 -18.85 5.17 11.25
CA ARG A 240 -18.71 6.44 11.99
C ARG A 240 -19.93 6.78 12.84
N LEU A 241 -21.12 6.36 12.40
CA LEU A 241 -22.39 6.54 13.11
C LEU A 241 -22.70 5.41 14.11
N GLY A 242 -21.84 4.39 14.23
CA GLY A 242 -22.06 3.23 15.11
C GLY A 242 -23.12 2.25 14.61
N LEU A 243 -23.56 2.37 13.36
CA LEU A 243 -24.62 1.54 12.76
C LEU A 243 -24.09 0.22 12.19
N VAL A 244 -22.81 0.16 11.79
CA VAL A 244 -22.18 -1.01 11.17
C VAL A 244 -20.77 -1.20 11.75
N PRO A 245 -20.34 -2.43 12.07
CA PRO A 245 -18.97 -2.65 12.55
C PRO A 245 -17.91 -2.27 11.50
N PRO A 246 -16.66 -1.98 11.93
CA PRO A 246 -15.54 -1.81 11.02
C PRO A 246 -15.25 -3.10 10.23
N ALA A 247 -14.89 -2.97 8.96
CA ALA A 247 -14.50 -4.07 8.10
C ALA A 247 -13.06 -4.48 8.38
N ARG A 248 -12.85 -5.77 8.65
CA ARG A 248 -11.55 -6.29 9.10
C ARG A 248 -11.22 -7.60 8.44
N GLN A 249 -9.99 -7.70 7.93
CA GLN A 249 -9.40 -8.95 7.47
C GLN A 249 -7.98 -9.04 8.01
N LEU A 250 -7.87 -9.62 9.21
CA LEU A 250 -6.62 -9.76 9.97
C LEU A 250 -6.25 -11.24 10.18
N ARG A 251 -6.88 -12.18 9.44
CA ARG A 251 -6.73 -13.62 9.69
C ARG A 251 -5.37 -14.17 9.23
N ALA A 252 -4.92 -15.21 9.93
CA ALA A 252 -3.77 -16.05 9.63
C ALA A 252 -4.14 -17.19 8.69
#